data_AF-A0A9W9JG67-F1
#
_entry.id   AF-A0A9W9JG67-F1
#
_cell.length_a   1.000
_cell.length_b   1.000
_cell.length_c   1.000
_cell.angle_alpha   90.00
_cell.angle_beta   90.00
_cell.angle_gamma   90.00
#
_symmetry.space_group_name_H-M   'P 1'
#
loop_
_entity.id
_entity.type
_entity.pdbx_description
1 polymer ?
#
loop_
_entity_poly.entity_id
_entity_poly.type
_entity_poly.pdbx_seq_one_letter_code
_entity_poly.pdbx_strand_id
1 'polypeptide(L)'
;MVAVKMKLDMFQIPSNMVLIKYPWYRKEELGRRNALFWIANPIGQMFAGYLQAAAYTHLNNNHSLQGWRWLFIICTVITIPIALLGFLIFPDMPERTKSRFLNTEEKTLANKRLQEEGFKPSTGLNKTIIKRIFTSWRFYAFVLLLVIFCNMTYSEATPFILWLDSQPNKYPIALVNNLSTVTNGAAVAGALMMSFYSDIRGSRTEPIILSGILCIFANLVLCIWNIPDGLKFFAYISVGWSYGTIPVLIALTAEGLAGDSEVRALTLASYNCLGEITSLVVPLVAWPVSKAPGFRGGFIWV
;
A
#
# COMPACT_ATOMS: atom_id res chain seq x y z
N MET A 1 7.78 -20.15 7.55
CA MET A 1 6.85 -19.02 7.77
C MET A 1 6.89 -17.99 6.63
N VAL A 2 8.08 -17.58 6.15
CA VAL A 2 8.25 -16.67 5.00
C VAL A 2 7.66 -17.22 3.69
N ALA A 3 7.86 -18.50 3.37
CA ALA A 3 7.35 -19.10 2.12
C ALA A 3 5.81 -19.21 2.06
N VAL A 4 5.13 -19.30 3.21
CA VAL A 4 3.67 -19.33 3.29
C VAL A 4 3.11 -17.91 3.17
N LYS A 5 3.74 -16.94 3.83
CA LYS A 5 3.42 -15.52 3.69
C LYS A 5 3.61 -15.02 2.25
N MET A 6 4.72 -15.39 1.61
CA MET A 6 5.01 -15.06 0.21
C MET A 6 4.01 -15.70 -0.77
N LYS A 7 3.56 -16.95 -0.52
CA LYS A 7 2.52 -17.59 -1.34
C LYS A 7 1.13 -16.98 -1.13
N LEU A 8 0.81 -16.52 0.07
CA LEU A 8 -0.45 -15.84 0.38
C LEU A 8 -0.46 -14.42 -0.21
N ASP A 9 0.59 -13.64 0.01
CA ASP A 9 0.70 -12.25 -0.46
C ASP A 9 0.71 -12.17 -2.00
N MET A 10 1.45 -13.06 -2.67
CA MET A 10 1.55 -13.11 -4.14
C MET A 10 0.24 -13.54 -4.83
N PHE A 11 -0.68 -14.21 -4.10
CA PHE A 11 -1.95 -14.69 -4.64
C PHE A 11 -3.18 -13.91 -4.14
N GLN A 12 -3.10 -13.19 -3.02
CA GLN A 12 -4.22 -12.45 -2.44
C GLN A 12 -4.30 -10.98 -2.83
N ILE A 13 -3.18 -10.33 -3.20
CA ILE A 13 -3.16 -8.86 -3.25
C ILE A 13 -3.52 -8.32 -4.64
N PRO A 14 -2.95 -8.78 -5.77
CA PRO A 14 -3.22 -8.16 -7.07
C PRO A 14 -4.47 -8.72 -7.78
N SER A 15 -4.69 -10.03 -7.69
CA SER A 15 -5.81 -10.74 -8.30
C SER A 15 -7.14 -10.37 -7.64
N ASN A 16 -7.22 -10.34 -6.30
CA ASN A 16 -8.49 -10.06 -5.62
C ASN A 16 -8.89 -8.58 -5.67
N MET A 17 -7.96 -7.63 -5.59
CA MET A 17 -8.32 -6.21 -5.65
C MET A 17 -8.86 -5.79 -7.03
N VAL A 18 -8.34 -6.37 -8.10
CA VAL A 18 -8.73 -6.00 -9.47
C VAL A 18 -9.87 -6.89 -10.00
N LEU A 19 -9.87 -8.18 -9.70
CA LEU A 19 -10.89 -9.10 -10.20
C LEU A 19 -12.17 -9.09 -9.34
N ILE A 20 -12.10 -8.71 -8.06
CA ILE A 20 -13.30 -8.66 -7.18
C ILE A 20 -13.89 -7.26 -7.09
N LYS A 21 -13.16 -6.15 -7.29
CA LYS A 21 -13.75 -4.80 -7.16
C LYS A 21 -14.33 -4.25 -8.46
N TYR A 22 -13.59 -4.39 -9.56
CA TYR A 22 -13.95 -3.76 -10.82
C TYR A 22 -15.25 -4.29 -11.45
N PRO A 23 -15.68 -5.56 -11.22
CA PRO A 23 -16.96 -6.00 -11.74
C PRO A 23 -18.19 -5.49 -10.98
N TRP A 24 -18.02 -4.90 -9.79
CA TRP A 24 -19.16 -4.55 -8.93
C TRP A 24 -19.39 -3.06 -8.78
N TYR A 25 -18.46 -2.23 -9.23
CA TYR A 25 -18.45 -0.79 -8.96
C TYR A 25 -18.32 0.05 -10.23
N ARG A 26 -19.06 1.16 -10.27
CA ARG A 26 -18.97 2.18 -11.32
C ARG A 26 -17.63 2.92 -11.25
N LYS A 27 -17.13 3.43 -12.39
CA LYS A 27 -15.88 4.22 -12.47
C LYS A 27 -15.80 5.35 -11.44
N GLU A 28 -16.92 6.05 -11.21
CA GLU A 28 -17.02 7.20 -10.29
C GLU A 28 -16.94 6.81 -8.80
N GLU A 29 -17.35 5.59 -8.45
CA GLU A 29 -17.34 5.12 -7.06
C GLU A 29 -16.07 4.33 -6.70
N LEU A 30 -15.35 3.89 -7.73
CA LEU A 30 -14.20 3.02 -7.57
C LEU A 30 -13.04 3.71 -6.85
N GLY A 31 -12.79 5.01 -7.13
CA GLY A 31 -11.73 5.81 -6.51
C GLY A 31 -11.85 5.84 -4.98
N ARG A 32 -13.00 6.33 -4.47
CA ARG A 32 -13.30 6.43 -3.03
C ARG A 32 -13.22 5.08 -2.31
N ARG A 33 -13.82 4.03 -2.89
CA ARG A 33 -13.82 2.70 -2.29
C ARG A 33 -12.43 2.06 -2.32
N ASN A 34 -11.64 2.32 -3.35
CA ASN A 34 -10.28 1.82 -3.41
C ASN A 34 -9.39 2.53 -2.37
N ALA A 35 -9.54 3.84 -2.20
CA ALA A 35 -8.86 4.60 -1.15
C ALA A 35 -9.18 4.07 0.25
N LEU A 36 -10.46 3.79 0.55
CA LEU A 36 -10.89 3.19 1.81
C LEU A 36 -10.27 1.80 2.09
N PHE A 37 -10.04 1.02 1.04
CA PHE A 37 -9.34 -0.26 1.20
C PHE A 37 -7.85 -0.06 1.44
N TRP A 38 -7.22 0.88 0.73
CA TRP A 38 -5.80 1.15 0.86
C TRP A 38 -5.41 1.72 2.21
N ILE A 39 -6.26 2.56 2.83
CA ILE A 39 -5.99 3.12 4.17
C ILE A 39 -6.01 2.05 5.27
N ALA A 40 -6.59 0.87 5.03
CA ALA A 40 -6.59 -0.22 6.01
C ALA A 40 -5.16 -0.70 6.33
N ASN A 41 -4.24 -0.59 5.37
CA ASN A 41 -2.83 -0.96 5.56
C ASN A 41 -2.12 -0.06 6.61
N PRO A 42 -2.04 1.28 6.43
CA PRO A 42 -1.42 2.14 7.44
C PRO A 42 -2.18 2.15 8.77
N ILE A 43 -3.52 2.01 8.78
CA ILE A 43 -4.28 1.86 10.05
C ILE A 43 -3.85 0.59 10.80
N GLY A 44 -3.68 -0.52 10.08
CA GLY A 44 -3.18 -1.76 10.66
C GLY A 44 -1.78 -1.61 11.26
N GLN A 45 -0.89 -0.87 10.57
CA GLN A 45 0.45 -0.56 11.07
C GLN A 45 0.41 0.33 12.33
N MET A 46 -0.48 1.32 12.38
CA MET A 46 -0.69 2.14 13.57
C MET A 46 -1.17 1.30 14.76
N PHE A 47 -2.16 0.44 14.55
CA PHE A 47 -2.67 -0.45 15.59
C PHE A 47 -1.58 -1.38 16.12
N ALA A 48 -0.77 -1.96 15.23
CA ALA A 48 0.37 -2.78 15.60
C ALA A 48 1.41 -2.01 16.44
N GLY A 49 1.70 -0.75 16.08
CA GLY A 49 2.62 0.12 16.83
C GLY A 49 2.14 0.42 18.24
N TYR A 50 0.86 0.79 18.42
CA TYR A 50 0.28 1.02 19.75
C TYR A 50 0.23 -0.25 20.59
N LEU A 51 -0.13 -1.38 19.98
CA LEU A 51 -0.15 -2.66 20.67
C LEU A 51 1.26 -3.08 21.11
N GLN A 52 2.28 -2.81 20.29
CA GLN A 52 3.68 -3.05 20.64
C GLN A 52 4.13 -2.15 21.80
N ALA A 53 3.78 -0.87 21.79
CA ALA A 53 4.08 0.05 22.87
C ALA A 53 3.42 -0.41 24.19
N ALA A 54 2.13 -0.77 24.16
CA ALA A 54 1.39 -1.25 25.32
C ALA A 54 1.91 -2.61 25.84
N ALA A 55 2.27 -3.53 24.94
CA ALA A 55 2.87 -4.81 25.32
C ALA A 55 4.25 -4.60 25.98
N TYR A 56 5.02 -3.61 25.51
CA TYR A 56 6.32 -3.29 26.11
C TYR A 56 6.19 -2.61 27.47
N THR A 57 5.18 -1.77 27.71
CA THR A 57 5.00 -1.10 29.00
C THR A 57 4.36 -1.99 30.07
N HIS A 58 3.41 -2.85 29.69
CA HIS A 58 2.59 -3.58 30.66
C HIS A 58 2.89 -5.09 30.76
N LEU A 59 3.46 -5.69 29.72
CA LEU A 59 3.65 -7.15 29.62
C LEU A 59 5.12 -7.57 29.54
N ASN A 60 6.06 -6.64 29.64
CA ASN A 60 7.48 -6.96 29.57
C ASN A 60 7.92 -7.69 30.84
N ASN A 61 8.57 -8.84 30.68
CA ASN A 61 8.93 -9.81 31.72
C ASN A 61 7.75 -10.49 32.44
N ASN A 62 6.50 -10.26 32.01
CA ASN A 62 5.37 -11.03 32.52
C ASN A 62 5.44 -12.46 31.96
N HIS A 63 5.35 -13.46 32.83
CA HIS A 63 5.51 -14.89 32.50
C HIS A 63 6.82 -15.25 31.76
N SER A 64 7.95 -14.58 32.04
CA SER A 64 9.27 -14.81 31.39
C SER A 64 9.33 -14.57 29.87
N LEU A 65 8.31 -13.89 29.33
CA LEU A 65 8.23 -13.53 27.91
C LEU A 65 8.57 -12.05 27.72
N GLN A 66 9.33 -11.74 26.67
CA GLN A 66 9.60 -10.36 26.27
C GLN A 66 8.38 -9.74 25.58
N GLY A 67 8.17 -8.44 25.73
CA GLY A 67 6.99 -7.73 25.20
C GLY A 67 6.72 -7.94 23.71
N TRP A 68 7.75 -8.14 22.87
CA TRP A 68 7.59 -8.41 21.45
C TRP A 68 6.97 -9.79 21.15
N ARG A 69 7.13 -10.79 22.03
CA ARG A 69 6.52 -12.12 21.86
C ARG A 69 5.02 -12.07 22.14
N TRP A 70 4.61 -11.28 23.13
CA TRP A 70 3.20 -11.02 23.44
C TRP A 70 2.46 -10.38 22.27
N LEU A 71 3.11 -9.48 21.53
CA LEU A 71 2.56 -8.88 20.31
C LEU A 71 2.13 -9.94 19.29
N PHE A 72 2.98 -10.93 19.01
CA PHE A 72 2.66 -11.99 18.06
C PHE A 72 1.46 -12.85 18.50
N ILE A 73 1.37 -13.15 19.79
CA ILE A 73 0.27 -13.93 20.35
C ILE A 73 -1.05 -13.17 20.20
N ILE A 74 -1.09 -11.91 20.65
CA ILE A 74 -2.30 -11.09 20.60
C ILE A 74 -2.76 -10.86 19.15
N CYS A 75 -1.84 -10.53 18.25
CA CYS A 75 -2.15 -10.38 16.84
C CYS A 75 -2.72 -11.67 16.23
N THR A 76 -2.18 -12.84 16.58
CA THR A 76 -2.68 -14.13 16.08
C THR A 76 -4.08 -14.43 16.58
N VAL A 77 -4.37 -14.18 17.86
CA VAL A 77 -5.69 -14.39 18.47
C VAL A 77 -6.76 -13.50 17.83
N ILE A 78 -6.43 -12.25 17.49
CA ILE A 78 -7.37 -11.31 16.86
C ILE A 78 -7.57 -11.66 15.37
N THR A 79 -6.51 -12.06 14.67
CA THR A 79 -6.56 -12.32 13.22
C THR A 79 -7.29 -13.60 12.85
N ILE A 80 -7.21 -14.67 13.65
CA ILE A 80 -7.86 -15.96 13.35
C ILE A 80 -9.39 -15.82 13.20
N PRO A 81 -10.14 -15.22 14.15
CA PRO A 81 -11.58 -15.02 14.01
C PRO A 81 -11.95 -14.14 12.82
N ILE A 82 -11.17 -13.07 12.56
CA ILE A 82 -11.42 -12.17 11.43
C ILE A 82 -11.20 -12.90 10.10
N ALA A 83 -10.18 -13.74 9.99
CA ALA A 83 -9.94 -14.55 8.81
C ALA A 83 -11.09 -15.56 8.58
N LEU A 84 -11.61 -16.15 9.65
CA LEU A 84 -12.71 -17.11 9.60
C LEU A 84 -14.03 -16.42 9.19
N LEU A 85 -14.30 -15.22 9.72
CA LEU A 85 -15.41 -14.37 9.28
C LEU A 85 -15.26 -13.94 7.83
N GLY A 86 -14.05 -13.55 7.40
CA GLY A 86 -13.76 -13.23 6.01
C GLY A 86 -14.07 -14.40 5.07
N PHE A 87 -13.63 -15.61 5.43
CA PHE A 87 -13.92 -16.81 4.64
C PHE A 87 -15.42 -17.10 4.51
N LEU A 88 -16.23 -16.79 5.52
CA LEU A 88 -17.68 -17.00 5.49
C LEU A 88 -18.45 -15.90 4.74
N ILE A 89 -17.96 -14.66 4.78
CA ILE A 89 -18.68 -13.48 4.27
C ILE A 89 -18.30 -13.15 2.83
N PHE A 90 -17.06 -13.39 2.39
CA PHE A 90 -16.61 -12.98 1.05
C PHE A 90 -17.32 -13.78 -0.06
N PRO A 91 -18.16 -13.13 -0.90
CA PRO A 91 -18.75 -13.78 -2.05
C PRO A 91 -17.73 -13.89 -3.20
N ASP A 92 -17.76 -15.01 -3.93
CA ASP A 92 -16.99 -15.19 -5.18
C ASP A 92 -17.40 -14.17 -6.26
N MET A 93 -16.56 -13.99 -7.30
CA MET A 93 -16.76 -13.12 -8.49
C MET A 93 -18.16 -13.26 -9.11
N PRO A 94 -18.81 -12.18 -9.62
CA PRO A 94 -20.22 -12.18 -10.05
C PRO A 94 -20.54 -13.23 -11.12
N GLU A 95 -19.56 -13.50 -11.99
CA GLU A 95 -19.63 -14.50 -13.07
C GLU A 95 -19.57 -15.96 -12.56
N ARG A 96 -19.02 -16.21 -11.37
CA ARG A 96 -18.87 -17.53 -10.74
C ARG A 96 -19.50 -17.61 -9.34
N THR A 97 -20.26 -16.58 -8.93
CA THR A 97 -20.74 -16.45 -7.55
C THR A 97 -21.73 -17.56 -7.19
N LYS A 98 -21.27 -18.53 -6.39
CA LYS A 98 -22.11 -19.43 -5.57
C LYS A 98 -22.55 -18.79 -4.24
N SER A 99 -22.44 -17.47 -4.09
CA SER A 99 -22.88 -16.77 -2.88
C SER A 99 -24.36 -17.04 -2.60
N ARG A 100 -24.63 -17.40 -1.34
CA ARG A 100 -25.96 -17.61 -0.76
C ARG A 100 -26.69 -16.29 -0.46
N PHE A 101 -25.99 -15.15 -0.56
CA PHE A 101 -26.48 -13.84 -0.14
C PHE A 101 -26.97 -12.93 -1.28
N LEU A 102 -26.67 -13.26 -2.54
CA LEU A 102 -27.02 -12.42 -3.70
C LEU A 102 -28.11 -13.07 -4.54
N ASN A 103 -29.22 -12.35 -4.75
CA ASN A 103 -30.32 -12.83 -5.57
C ASN A 103 -29.92 -12.84 -7.07
N THR A 104 -30.53 -13.71 -7.86
CA THR A 104 -30.18 -13.87 -9.29
C THR A 104 -30.40 -12.57 -10.09
N GLU A 105 -31.38 -11.75 -9.70
CA GLU A 105 -31.67 -10.45 -10.30
C GLU A 105 -30.61 -9.38 -10.01
N GLU A 106 -29.98 -9.43 -8.83
CA GLU A 106 -28.91 -8.49 -8.48
C GLU A 106 -27.63 -8.79 -9.28
N LYS A 107 -27.39 -10.08 -9.57
CA LYS A 107 -26.26 -10.53 -10.40
C LYS A 107 -26.43 -10.08 -11.85
N THR A 108 -27.63 -10.18 -12.43
CA THR A 108 -27.88 -9.73 -13.80
C THR A 108 -27.80 -8.21 -13.91
N LEU A 109 -28.26 -7.47 -12.89
CA LEU A 109 -28.13 -6.01 -12.84
C LEU A 109 -26.65 -5.57 -12.74
N ALA A 110 -25.84 -6.25 -11.95
CA ALA A 110 -24.40 -5.98 -11.86
C ALA A 110 -23.68 -6.23 -13.20
N ASN A 111 -23.96 -7.36 -13.85
CA ASN A 111 -23.39 -7.70 -15.16
C ASN A 111 -23.82 -6.74 -16.27
N LYS A 112 -25.07 -6.25 -16.24
CA LYS A 112 -25.55 -5.25 -17.20
C LYS A 112 -24.81 -3.93 -17.05
N ARG A 113 -24.60 -3.45 -15.82
CA ARG A 113 -23.86 -2.21 -15.52
C ARG A 113 -22.39 -2.28 -15.97
N LEU A 114 -21.76 -3.42 -15.76
CA LEU A 114 -20.42 -3.75 -16.26
C LEU A 114 -20.30 -3.58 -17.77
N GLN A 115 -21.25 -4.16 -18.52
CA GLN A 115 -21.29 -4.09 -19.97
C GLN A 115 -21.55 -2.67 -20.47
N GLU A 116 -22.43 -1.91 -19.80
CA GLU A 116 -22.72 -0.50 -20.08
C GLU A 116 -21.48 0.40 -19.91
N GLU A 117 -20.58 0.09 -18.95
CA GLU A 117 -19.33 0.85 -18.77
C GLU A 117 -18.18 0.41 -19.70
N GLY A 118 -18.42 -0.56 -20.58
CA GLY A 118 -17.47 -1.07 -21.56
C GLY A 118 -16.48 -2.12 -21.01
N PHE A 119 -16.75 -2.68 -19.83
CA PHE A 119 -15.95 -3.80 -19.31
C PHE A 119 -16.25 -5.08 -20.09
N LYS A 120 -15.25 -5.55 -20.83
CA LYS A 120 -15.35 -6.82 -21.55
C LYS A 120 -15.11 -8.00 -20.57
N PRO A 121 -15.95 -9.04 -20.60
CA PRO A 121 -15.74 -10.26 -19.82
C PRO A 121 -14.38 -10.88 -20.17
N SER A 122 -13.71 -11.49 -19.19
CA SER A 122 -12.36 -12.03 -19.37
C SER A 122 -12.40 -13.18 -20.40
N THR A 123 -11.61 -13.06 -21.47
CA THR A 123 -11.56 -14.06 -22.55
C THR A 123 -10.69 -15.28 -22.22
N GLY A 124 -10.22 -15.40 -20.97
CA GLY A 124 -9.29 -16.44 -20.55
C GLY A 124 -7.85 -16.19 -21.05
N LEU A 125 -6.87 -16.81 -20.40
CA LEU A 125 -5.46 -16.61 -20.71
C LEU A 125 -5.11 -17.20 -22.09
N ASN A 126 -5.07 -16.36 -23.13
CA ASN A 126 -4.68 -16.75 -24.47
C ASN A 126 -3.22 -16.34 -24.77
N LYS A 127 -2.50 -17.13 -25.59
CA LYS A 127 -1.08 -16.85 -25.95
C LYS A 127 -0.92 -15.50 -26.67
N THR A 128 -1.98 -15.01 -27.30
CA THR A 128 -2.07 -13.67 -27.90
C THR A 128 -1.95 -12.53 -26.89
N ILE A 129 -2.36 -12.73 -25.63
CA ILE A 129 -2.26 -11.73 -24.56
C ILE A 129 -0.79 -11.49 -24.22
N ILE A 130 0.00 -12.55 -24.11
CA ILE A 130 1.44 -12.46 -23.82
C ILE A 130 2.12 -11.55 -24.85
N LYS A 131 1.86 -11.77 -26.14
CA LYS A 131 2.42 -10.92 -27.21
C LYS A 131 1.96 -9.46 -27.08
N ARG A 132 0.68 -9.20 -26.78
CA ARG A 132 0.15 -7.84 -26.59
C ARG A 132 0.81 -7.11 -25.42
N ILE A 133 1.09 -7.80 -24.31
CA ILE A 133 1.76 -7.21 -23.15
C ILE A 133 3.17 -6.79 -23.51
N PHE A 134 3.96 -7.70 -24.08
CA PHE A 134 5.36 -7.43 -24.42
C PHE A 134 5.52 -6.34 -25.49
N THR A 135 4.48 -6.08 -26.30
CA THR A 135 4.48 -5.01 -27.33
C THR A 135 3.90 -3.68 -26.82
N SER A 136 3.17 -3.67 -25.69
CA SER A 136 2.50 -2.46 -25.21
C SER A 136 3.45 -1.58 -24.39
N TRP A 137 3.81 -0.41 -24.93
CA TRP A 137 4.58 0.59 -24.18
C TRP A 137 3.86 1.06 -22.91
N ARG A 138 2.52 1.06 -22.91
CA ARG A 138 1.68 1.49 -21.78
C ARG A 138 1.88 0.58 -20.57
N PHE A 139 2.04 -0.74 -20.80
CA PHE A 139 2.32 -1.69 -19.73
C PHE A 139 3.60 -1.33 -19.00
N TYR A 140 4.71 -1.17 -19.74
CA TYR A 140 6.00 -0.82 -19.13
C TYR A 140 5.98 0.54 -18.45
N ALA A 141 5.36 1.56 -19.07
CA ALA A 141 5.29 2.90 -18.51
C ALA A 141 4.55 2.93 -17.15
N PHE A 142 3.39 2.28 -17.05
CA PHE A 142 2.62 2.24 -15.79
C PHE A 142 3.29 1.37 -14.73
N VAL A 143 3.86 0.22 -15.10
CA VAL A 143 4.60 -0.62 -14.15
C VAL A 143 5.80 0.14 -13.57
N LEU A 144 6.62 0.76 -14.42
CA LEU A 144 7.77 1.53 -13.96
C LEU A 144 7.38 2.70 -13.07
N LEU A 145 6.36 3.45 -13.47
CA LEU A 145 5.84 4.59 -12.70
C LEU A 145 5.35 4.16 -11.31
N LEU A 146 4.58 3.06 -11.22
CA LEU A 146 4.12 2.52 -9.94
C LEU A 146 5.29 2.01 -9.06
N VAL A 147 6.26 1.32 -9.65
CA VAL A 147 7.44 0.83 -8.91
C VAL A 147 8.28 1.98 -8.35
N ILE A 148 8.53 3.02 -9.14
CA ILE A 148 9.31 4.18 -8.69
C ILE A 148 8.62 4.86 -7.50
N PHE A 149 7.32 5.17 -7.63
CA PHE A 149 6.56 5.82 -6.55
C PHE A 149 6.52 4.99 -5.25
N CYS A 150 6.46 3.67 -5.35
CA CYS A 150 6.55 2.79 -4.17
C CYS A 150 7.89 2.87 -3.46
N ASN A 151 8.99 3.03 -4.19
CA ASN A 151 10.31 3.07 -3.57
C ASN A 151 10.65 4.47 -3.04
N MET A 152 10.14 5.54 -3.65
CA MET A 152 10.38 6.92 -3.19
C MET A 152 9.85 7.18 -1.77
N THR A 153 8.82 6.44 -1.35
CA THR A 153 8.18 6.62 -0.03
C THR A 153 8.86 5.79 1.07
N TYR A 154 9.83 4.93 0.74
CA TYR A 154 10.47 4.01 1.71
C TYR A 154 11.14 4.72 2.91
N SER A 155 11.58 5.97 2.72
CA SER A 155 12.22 6.78 3.77
C SER A 155 11.37 6.95 5.04
N GLU A 156 10.04 6.77 4.96
CA GLU A 156 9.11 6.90 6.09
C GLU A 156 9.16 5.73 7.10
N ALA A 157 9.70 4.58 6.69
CA ALA A 157 9.67 3.35 7.48
C ALA A 157 10.97 3.15 8.29
N THR A 158 11.83 2.24 7.83
CA THR A 158 13.05 1.82 8.53
C THR A 158 14.00 2.98 8.90
N PRO A 159 14.28 3.95 8.01
CA PRO A 159 15.20 5.04 8.33
C PRO A 159 14.69 5.94 9.45
N PHE A 160 13.38 6.18 9.53
CA PHE A 160 12.77 6.98 10.59
C PHE A 160 12.92 6.31 11.97
N ILE A 161 12.63 5.01 12.04
CA ILE A 161 12.75 4.23 13.27
C ILE A 161 14.21 4.17 13.74
N LEU A 162 15.15 3.93 12.82
CA LEU A 162 16.59 3.87 13.15
C LEU A 162 17.15 5.24 13.57
N TRP A 163 16.64 6.33 13.01
CA TRP A 163 16.99 7.67 13.49
C TRP A 163 16.51 7.91 14.93
N LEU A 164 15.27 7.54 15.25
CA LEU A 164 14.73 7.66 16.60
C LEU A 164 15.51 6.80 17.60
N ASP A 165 15.83 5.56 17.23
CA ASP A 165 16.59 4.62 18.06
C ASP A 165 18.05 5.07 18.30
N SER A 166 18.64 5.85 17.37
CA SER A 166 19.98 6.41 17.54
C SER A 166 20.10 7.42 18.69
N GLN A 167 18.97 7.88 19.26
CA GLN A 167 18.91 8.85 20.36
C GLN A 167 18.17 8.28 21.58
N PRO A 168 18.72 7.23 22.23
CA PRO A 168 18.02 6.51 23.31
C PRO A 168 17.74 7.39 24.54
N ASN A 169 18.55 8.43 24.78
CA ASN A 169 18.35 9.37 25.88
C ASN A 169 17.15 10.32 25.69
N LYS A 170 16.69 10.51 24.44
CA LYS A 170 15.56 11.40 24.11
C LYS A 170 14.27 10.63 23.80
N TYR A 171 14.38 9.45 23.18
CA TYR A 171 13.23 8.68 22.73
C TYR A 171 13.26 7.25 23.28
N PRO A 172 12.49 6.94 24.35
CA PRO A 172 12.33 5.57 24.80
C PRO A 172 11.56 4.74 23.76
N ILE A 173 11.78 3.41 23.75
CA ILE A 173 11.24 2.46 22.74
C ILE A 173 9.72 2.60 22.54
N ALA A 174 8.95 2.81 23.61
CA ALA A 174 7.50 3.02 23.52
C ALA A 174 7.15 4.32 22.77
N LEU A 175 7.94 5.39 22.97
CA LEU A 175 7.76 6.66 22.26
C LEU A 175 8.18 6.54 20.79
N VAL A 176 9.20 5.76 20.47
CA VAL A 176 9.62 5.48 19.09
C VAL A 176 8.47 4.85 18.28
N ASN A 177 7.81 3.83 18.85
CA ASN A 177 6.67 3.19 18.20
C ASN A 177 5.46 4.13 18.06
N ASN A 178 5.22 5.00 19.03
CA ASN A 178 4.16 5.99 18.93
C ASN A 178 4.47 7.06 17.88
N LEU A 179 5.72 7.52 17.77
CA LEU A 179 6.11 8.52 16.78
C LEU A 179 6.05 7.98 15.34
N SER A 180 6.42 6.72 15.12
CA SER A 180 6.27 6.07 13.81
C SER A 180 4.80 5.95 13.37
N THR A 181 3.86 5.86 14.31
CA THR A 181 2.42 5.87 13.98
C THR A 181 1.94 7.21 13.42
N VAL A 182 2.58 8.33 13.76
CA VAL A 182 2.20 9.66 13.25
C VAL A 182 2.39 9.74 11.74
N THR A 183 3.47 9.17 11.23
CA THR A 183 3.76 9.10 9.79
C THR A 183 2.73 8.25 9.04
N ASN A 184 2.32 7.11 9.61
CA ASN A 184 1.22 6.30 9.07
C ASN A 184 -0.12 7.05 9.09
N GLY A 185 -0.38 7.84 10.13
CA GLY A 185 -1.57 8.70 10.20
C GLY A 185 -1.58 9.76 9.10
N ALA A 186 -0.43 10.36 8.81
CA ALA A 186 -0.27 11.28 7.69
C ALA A 186 -0.48 10.59 6.33
N ALA A 187 -0.08 9.32 6.20
CA ALA A 187 -0.36 8.52 5.01
C ALA A 187 -1.86 8.27 4.80
N VAL A 188 -2.62 7.99 5.88
CA VAL A 188 -4.09 7.86 5.82
C VAL A 188 -4.73 9.18 5.39
N ALA A 189 -4.33 10.27 6.03
CA ALA A 189 -4.84 11.60 5.74
C ALA A 189 -4.54 12.02 4.29
N GLY A 190 -3.30 11.80 3.83
CA GLY A 190 -2.88 12.05 2.47
C GLY A 190 -3.63 11.20 1.45
N ALA A 191 -3.83 9.90 1.73
CA ALA A 191 -4.57 9.00 0.85
C ALA A 191 -6.02 9.45 0.65
N LEU A 192 -6.72 9.82 1.73
CA LEU A 192 -8.08 10.31 1.65
C LEU A 192 -8.13 11.65 0.94
N MET A 193 -7.34 12.64 1.37
CA MET A 193 -7.38 13.98 0.79
C MET A 193 -7.04 14.00 -0.69
N MET A 194 -6.00 13.28 -1.11
CA MET A 194 -5.61 13.18 -2.52
C MET A 194 -6.67 12.45 -3.36
N SER A 195 -7.27 11.38 -2.83
CA SER A 195 -8.31 10.63 -3.54
C SER A 195 -9.59 11.46 -3.68
N PHE A 196 -10.05 12.11 -2.59
CA PHE A 196 -11.21 13.01 -2.64
C PHE A 196 -10.96 14.21 -3.56
N TYR A 197 -9.77 14.81 -3.49
CA TYR A 197 -9.39 15.92 -4.37
C TYR A 197 -9.39 15.49 -5.85
N SER A 198 -8.80 14.33 -6.14
CA SER A 198 -8.78 13.75 -7.49
C SER A 198 -10.19 13.49 -8.02
N ASP A 199 -11.11 13.02 -7.17
CA ASP A 199 -12.49 12.73 -7.57
C ASP A 199 -13.30 14.00 -7.82
N ILE A 200 -13.08 15.07 -7.05
CA ILE A 200 -13.79 16.35 -7.23
C ILE A 200 -13.35 17.05 -8.51
N ARG A 201 -12.04 17.08 -8.78
CA ARG A 201 -11.49 17.81 -9.94
C ARG A 201 -11.56 17.02 -11.24
N GLY A 202 -11.73 15.70 -11.18
CA GLY A 202 -11.66 14.80 -12.34
C GLY A 202 -10.26 14.68 -12.97
N SER A 203 -9.26 15.37 -12.43
CA SER A 203 -7.86 15.32 -12.86
C SER A 203 -7.04 14.54 -11.84
N ARG A 204 -6.46 13.43 -12.28
CA ARG A 204 -5.64 12.54 -11.42
C ARG A 204 -4.17 12.90 -11.41
N THR A 205 -3.70 13.65 -12.40
CA THR A 205 -2.27 13.96 -12.59
C THR A 205 -1.77 15.01 -11.60
N GLU A 206 -2.61 15.98 -11.25
CA GLU A 206 -2.26 17.07 -10.33
C GLU A 206 -1.92 16.61 -8.92
N PRO A 207 -2.74 15.76 -8.24
CA PRO A 207 -2.37 15.25 -6.91
C PRO A 207 -1.09 14.40 -6.95
N ILE A 208 -0.84 13.69 -8.05
CA ILE A 208 0.40 12.91 -8.24
C ILE A 208 1.62 13.83 -8.32
N ILE A 209 1.54 14.89 -9.12
CA ILE A 209 2.65 15.86 -9.27
C ILE A 209 2.90 16.58 -7.94
N LEU A 210 1.84 17.03 -7.26
CA LEU A 210 1.95 17.72 -5.97
C LEU A 210 2.63 16.84 -4.92
N SER A 211 2.23 15.57 -4.85
CA SER A 211 2.85 14.59 -3.95
C SER A 211 4.31 14.29 -4.31
N GLY A 212 4.62 14.18 -5.60
CA GLY A 212 5.99 13.98 -6.08
C GLY A 212 6.91 15.13 -5.67
N ILE A 213 6.46 16.37 -5.82
CA ILE A 213 7.21 17.57 -5.39
C ILE A 213 7.45 17.56 -3.88
N LEU A 214 6.42 17.25 -3.09
CA LEU A 214 6.53 17.12 -1.63
C LEU A 214 7.52 16.03 -1.22
N CYS A 215 7.49 14.88 -1.90
CA CYS A 215 8.39 13.76 -1.63
C CYS A 215 9.85 14.10 -1.94
N ILE A 216 10.12 14.73 -3.09
CA ILE A 216 11.46 15.17 -3.48
C ILE A 216 11.97 16.21 -2.48
N PHE A 217 11.15 17.18 -2.12
CA PHE A 217 11.51 18.20 -1.12
C PHE A 217 11.86 17.57 0.23
N ALA A 218 11.04 16.64 0.72
CA ALA A 218 11.26 15.97 1.99
C ALA A 218 12.56 15.12 2.00
N ASN A 219 12.84 14.37 0.92
CA ASN A 219 14.07 13.59 0.82
C ASN A 219 15.32 14.47 0.67
N LEU A 220 15.22 15.61 -0.03
CA LEU A 220 16.31 16.59 -0.13
C LEU A 220 16.65 17.18 1.25
N VAL A 221 15.63 17.52 2.05
CA VAL A 221 15.82 17.99 3.43
C VAL A 221 16.51 16.93 4.29
N LEU A 222 16.11 15.65 4.17
CA LEU A 222 16.73 14.55 4.90
C LEU A 222 18.17 14.25 4.45
N CYS A 223 18.52 14.53 3.19
CA CYS A 223 19.88 14.42 2.68
C CYS A 223 20.84 15.42 3.39
N ILE A 224 20.34 16.62 3.70
CA ILE A 224 21.05 17.63 4.50
C ILE A 224 20.89 17.26 5.99
N TRP A 225 21.55 16.18 6.40
CA TRP A 225 21.38 15.55 7.71
C TRP A 225 21.54 16.47 8.94
N ASN A 226 22.28 17.58 8.80
CA ASN A 226 22.52 18.56 9.87
C ASN A 226 21.42 19.64 9.91
N ILE A 227 20.23 19.25 10.35
CA ILE A 227 19.05 20.10 10.47
C ILE A 227 18.39 19.93 11.85
N PRO A 228 17.60 20.92 12.33
CA PRO A 228 16.87 20.83 13.59
C PRO A 228 15.94 19.61 13.65
N ASP A 229 15.77 19.03 14.84
CA ASP A 229 14.93 17.83 15.04
C ASP A 229 13.49 18.03 14.52
N GLY A 230 12.92 19.23 14.69
CA GLY A 230 11.58 19.55 14.16
C GLY A 230 11.47 19.50 12.64
N LEU A 231 12.52 19.89 11.92
CA LEU A 231 12.55 19.83 10.45
C LEU A 231 12.65 18.38 9.96
N LYS A 232 13.36 17.51 10.71
CA LYS A 232 13.42 16.07 10.43
C LYS A 232 12.04 15.43 10.57
N PHE A 233 11.32 15.73 11.66
CA PHE A 233 9.96 15.25 11.85
C PHE A 233 9.02 15.70 10.73
N PHE A 234 9.07 16.98 10.34
CA PHE A 234 8.28 17.49 9.22
C PHE A 234 8.58 16.74 7.91
N ALA A 235 9.85 16.50 7.62
CA ALA A 235 10.25 15.78 6.42
C ALA A 235 9.74 14.33 6.43
N TYR A 236 9.92 13.58 7.53
CA TYR A 236 9.40 12.20 7.64
C TYR A 236 7.87 12.12 7.52
N ILE A 237 7.14 13.05 8.16
CA ILE A 237 5.67 13.13 8.07
C ILE A 237 5.24 13.45 6.63
N SER A 238 5.98 14.31 5.95
CA SER A 238 5.71 14.68 4.56
C SER A 238 5.95 13.52 3.58
N VAL A 239 6.97 12.68 3.81
CA VAL A 239 7.13 11.42 3.06
C VAL A 239 5.92 10.50 3.30
N GLY A 240 5.50 10.34 4.55
CA GLY A 240 4.29 9.59 4.92
C GLY A 240 3.04 10.07 4.16
N TRP A 241 2.86 11.39 4.06
CA TRP A 241 1.76 11.95 3.27
C TRP A 241 1.81 11.54 1.79
N SER A 242 3.01 11.52 1.20
CA SER A 242 3.22 11.14 -0.20
C SER A 242 2.90 9.67 -0.49
N TYR A 243 2.98 8.78 0.50
CA TYR A 243 2.49 7.38 0.39
C TYR A 243 1.01 7.32 -0.01
N GLY A 244 0.23 8.33 0.38
CA GLY A 244 -1.18 8.45 0.00
C GLY A 244 -1.46 8.57 -1.49
N THR A 245 -0.45 8.72 -2.35
CA THR A 245 -0.60 8.82 -3.80
C THR A 245 -0.77 7.48 -4.51
N ILE A 246 -0.35 6.37 -3.90
CA ILE A 246 -0.48 5.02 -4.46
C ILE A 246 -1.92 4.69 -4.94
N PRO A 247 -2.99 4.90 -4.15
CA PRO A 247 -4.35 4.61 -4.61
C PRO A 247 -4.77 5.43 -5.83
N VAL A 248 -4.33 6.69 -5.94
CA VAL A 248 -4.61 7.56 -7.08
C VAL A 248 -3.84 7.09 -8.32
N LEU A 249 -2.60 6.63 -8.14
CA LEU A 249 -1.77 6.07 -9.22
C LEU A 249 -2.37 4.77 -9.80
N ILE A 250 -2.87 3.90 -8.92
CA ILE A 250 -3.57 2.67 -9.30
C ILE A 250 -4.85 3.01 -10.07
N ALA A 251 -5.59 4.03 -9.62
CA ALA A 251 -6.78 4.50 -10.30
C ALA A 251 -6.41 5.04 -11.70
N LEU A 252 -5.39 5.89 -11.83
CA LEU A 252 -4.89 6.40 -13.11
C LEU A 252 -4.49 5.27 -14.06
N THR A 253 -3.77 4.26 -13.55
CA THR A 253 -3.38 3.08 -14.32
C THR A 253 -4.62 2.34 -14.81
N ALA A 254 -5.64 2.22 -13.97
CA ALA A 254 -6.86 1.52 -14.33
C ALA A 254 -7.70 2.23 -15.40
N GLU A 255 -7.64 3.56 -15.47
CA GLU A 255 -8.24 4.36 -16.55
C GLU A 255 -7.41 4.33 -17.83
N GLY A 256 -6.09 4.48 -17.73
CA GLY A 256 -5.19 4.44 -18.88
C GLY A 256 -5.19 3.10 -19.61
N LEU A 257 -5.57 2.02 -18.91
CA LEU A 257 -5.71 0.67 -19.45
C LEU A 257 -7.18 0.20 -19.55
N ALA A 258 -8.15 1.12 -19.52
CA ALA A 258 -9.58 0.76 -19.57
C ALA A 258 -9.99 0.00 -20.85
N GLY A 259 -9.26 0.18 -21.96
CA GLY A 259 -9.54 -0.48 -23.24
C GLY A 259 -9.20 -1.98 -23.28
N ASP A 260 -8.41 -2.50 -22.33
CA ASP A 260 -7.99 -3.90 -22.30
C ASP A 260 -7.90 -4.41 -20.85
N SER A 261 -8.93 -5.13 -20.41
CA SER A 261 -9.08 -5.60 -19.04
C SER A 261 -8.00 -6.60 -18.62
N GLU A 262 -7.51 -7.41 -19.56
CA GLU A 262 -6.48 -8.42 -19.34
C GLU A 262 -5.10 -7.77 -19.12
N VAL A 263 -4.74 -6.80 -19.97
CA VAL A 263 -3.49 -6.04 -19.80
C VAL A 263 -3.52 -5.27 -18.49
N ARG A 264 -4.65 -4.64 -18.13
CA ARG A 264 -4.78 -3.93 -16.86
C ARG A 264 -4.53 -4.83 -15.64
N ALA A 265 -5.18 -5.99 -15.59
CA ALA A 265 -5.01 -6.93 -14.48
C ALA A 265 -3.56 -7.40 -14.36
N LEU A 266 -2.92 -7.68 -15.49
CA LEU A 266 -1.52 -8.10 -15.53
C LEU A 266 -0.54 -6.96 -15.21
N THR A 267 -0.81 -5.72 -15.60
CA THR A 267 -0.04 -4.53 -15.18
C THR A 267 -0.04 -4.41 -13.66
N LEU A 268 -1.20 -4.45 -13.03
CA LEU A 268 -1.32 -4.30 -11.58
C LEU A 268 -0.70 -5.47 -10.81
N ALA A 269 -0.82 -6.70 -11.35
CA ALA A 269 -0.11 -7.86 -10.82
C ALA A 269 1.41 -7.76 -10.95
N SER A 270 1.90 -7.36 -12.12
CA SER A 270 3.34 -7.22 -12.39
C SER A 270 3.96 -6.12 -11.54
N TYR A 271 3.26 -4.98 -11.39
CA TYR A 271 3.69 -3.92 -10.49
C TYR A 271 3.82 -4.43 -9.05
N ASN A 272 2.84 -5.15 -8.51
CA ASN A 272 2.93 -5.60 -7.12
C ASN A 272 4.11 -6.57 -6.92
N CYS A 273 4.30 -7.54 -7.82
CA CYS A 273 5.44 -8.44 -7.77
C CYS A 273 6.78 -7.70 -7.86
N LEU A 274 6.94 -6.81 -8.84
CA LEU A 274 8.17 -6.03 -9.01
C LEU A 274 8.39 -5.04 -7.86
N GLY A 275 7.31 -4.43 -7.37
CA GLY A 275 7.30 -3.54 -6.22
C GLY A 275 7.87 -4.23 -5.00
N GLU A 276 7.33 -5.39 -4.63
CA GLU A 276 7.83 -6.18 -3.48
C GLU A 276 9.30 -6.61 -3.67
N ILE A 277 9.69 -7.04 -4.88
CA ILE A 277 11.09 -7.37 -5.18
C ILE A 277 11.99 -6.15 -4.96
N THR A 278 11.59 -4.99 -5.49
CA THR A 278 12.37 -3.76 -5.33
C THR A 278 12.41 -3.31 -3.87
N SER A 279 11.30 -3.38 -3.14
CA SER A 279 11.23 -3.05 -1.72
C SER A 279 12.10 -3.97 -0.84
N LEU A 280 12.48 -5.16 -1.32
CA LEU A 280 13.48 -6.00 -0.65
C LEU A 280 14.92 -5.60 -0.99
N VAL A 281 15.21 -5.31 -2.25
CA VAL A 281 16.59 -5.06 -2.74
C VAL A 281 17.04 -3.63 -2.48
N VAL A 282 16.18 -2.65 -2.76
CA VAL A 282 16.49 -1.22 -2.70
C VAL A 282 16.94 -0.79 -1.30
N PRO A 283 16.26 -1.16 -0.19
CA PRO A 283 16.70 -0.81 1.15
C PRO A 283 18.08 -1.36 1.51
N LEU A 284 18.42 -2.56 1.06
CA LEU A 284 19.71 -3.19 1.35
C LEU A 284 20.88 -2.42 0.73
N VAL A 285 20.67 -1.85 -0.46
CA VAL A 285 21.71 -1.13 -1.21
C VAL A 285 21.75 0.34 -0.81
N ALA A 286 20.59 0.98 -0.73
CA ALA A 286 20.49 2.43 -0.55
C ALA A 286 20.44 2.85 0.93
N TRP A 287 19.94 2.01 1.85
CA TRP A 287 19.90 2.27 3.30
C TRP A 287 20.65 1.20 4.11
N PRO A 288 21.97 0.99 3.88
CA PRO A 288 22.73 0.02 4.64
C PRO A 288 22.83 0.45 6.12
N VAL A 289 22.55 -0.48 7.04
CA VAL A 289 22.54 -0.22 8.50
C VAL A 289 23.88 0.33 9.01
N SER A 290 24.98 0.02 8.33
CA SER A 290 26.32 0.57 8.64
C SER A 290 26.45 2.09 8.47
N LYS A 291 25.54 2.72 7.70
CA LYS A 291 25.48 4.18 7.49
C LYS A 291 24.35 4.85 8.27
N ALA A 292 23.70 4.12 9.18
CA ALA A 292 22.75 4.71 10.10
C ALA A 292 23.46 5.75 11.00
N PRO A 293 22.80 6.84 11.40
CA PRO A 293 21.41 7.22 11.08
C PRO A 293 21.27 8.11 9.83
N GLY A 294 22.38 8.58 9.23
CA GLY A 294 22.34 9.65 8.24
C GLY A 294 21.98 9.27 6.82
N PHE A 295 22.07 7.98 6.44
CA PHE A 295 21.66 7.38 5.16
C PHE A 295 21.79 8.27 3.90
N ARG A 296 22.84 9.11 3.80
CA ARG A 296 22.99 10.08 2.70
C ARG A 296 22.85 9.46 1.31
N GLY A 297 23.37 8.25 1.12
CA GLY A 297 23.26 7.54 -0.16
C GLY A 297 21.82 7.18 -0.53
N GLY A 298 20.98 6.83 0.45
CA GLY A 298 19.57 6.50 0.24
C GLY A 298 18.72 7.72 -0.05
N PHE A 299 18.96 8.83 0.66
CA PHE A 299 18.24 10.09 0.42
C PHE A 299 18.61 10.78 -0.90
N ILE A 300 19.75 10.45 -1.52
CA ILE A 300 20.12 10.92 -2.87
C ILE A 300 19.51 10.03 -3.96
N TRP A 301 19.25 8.76 -3.63
CA TRP A 301 18.71 7.79 -4.59
C TRP A 301 17.23 8.02 -4.89
N VAL A 302 16.48 8.53 -3.91
CA VAL A 302 15.06 8.90 -4.00
C VAL A 302 14.89 10.24 -4.72
#